data_AF-A0A835I3P0-F1
#
_entry.id   AF-A0A835I3P0-F1
#
_cell.length_a   1.000
_cell.length_b   1.000
_cell.length_c   1.000
_cell.angle_alpha   90.00
_cell.angle_beta   90.00
_cell.angle_gamma   90.00
#
_symmetry.space_group_name_H-M   'P 1'
#
loop_
_entity.id
_entity.type
_entity.pdbx_description
1 polymer ?
#
loop_
_entity_poly.entity_id
_entity_poly.type
_entity_poly.pdbx_seq_one_letter_code
_entity_poly.pdbx_strand_id
1 'polypeptide(L)'
;MNFLICLKMKTPSHIEEIYHCYTIEMQQNFDDDVSFENIILAVKRNLGNDFTHLDFDLFVSKGSVGINIVYVGTILLSPEQVSVTTKFQLTVLRLLIDQKWNSVADALDKHQQNDTVPRISYLLLPSTNADRKSPIVHWDCITSLSTLNCHWSHCPEKSCLNYVHSNDKVICRCTLKSSVVVTPHNGCVYCVSGFLDGLDGNYVMQSKREALRYKEYYQSK
;
A
#
# COMPACT_ATOMS: atom_id res chain seq x y z
N MET A 1 22.70 35.89 -36.69
CA MET A 1 22.39 34.47 -36.99
C MET A 1 21.90 33.84 -35.69
N ASN A 2 20.60 33.99 -35.39
CA ASN A 2 20.00 33.49 -34.15
C ASN A 2 19.24 32.21 -34.47
N PHE A 3 19.76 31.07 -34.04
CA PHE A 3 19.03 29.81 -34.07
C PHE A 3 18.09 29.78 -32.86
N LEU A 4 16.80 30.04 -33.11
CA LEU A 4 15.74 29.67 -32.18
C LEU A 4 15.52 28.16 -32.34
N ILE A 5 16.09 27.36 -31.44
CA ILE A 5 15.73 25.93 -31.33
C ILE A 5 14.37 25.89 -30.63
N CYS A 6 13.30 25.83 -31.42
CA CYS A 6 12.00 25.39 -30.93
C CYS A 6 12.09 23.90 -30.60
N LEU A 7 12.51 23.56 -29.38
CA LEU A 7 12.21 22.26 -28.79
C LEU A 7 10.70 22.21 -28.62
N LYS A 8 10.04 21.56 -29.58
CA LYS A 8 8.64 21.15 -29.46
C LYS A 8 8.60 20.15 -28.31
N MET A 9 8.36 20.63 -27.08
CA MET A 9 8.05 19.76 -25.96
C MET A 9 6.85 18.93 -26.38
N LYS A 10 7.08 17.63 -26.56
CA LYS A 10 6.03 16.67 -26.90
C LYS A 10 5.06 16.71 -25.73
N THR A 11 3.89 17.30 -25.93
CA THR A 11 2.79 17.20 -24.99
C THR A 11 2.57 15.72 -24.69
N PRO A 12 2.41 15.31 -23.41
CA PRO A 12 2.01 13.95 -23.10
C PRO A 12 0.73 13.66 -23.89
N SER A 13 0.71 12.58 -24.65
CA SER A 13 -0.51 12.16 -25.33
C SER A 13 -1.56 11.90 -24.25
N HIS A 14 -2.65 12.67 -24.24
CA HIS A 14 -3.84 12.42 -23.41
C HIS A 14 -4.61 11.15 -23.83
N ILE A 15 -3.94 10.22 -24.51
CA ILE A 15 -4.56 9.01 -25.03
C ILE A 15 -4.56 8.01 -23.90
N GLU A 16 -5.74 7.70 -23.42
CA GLU A 16 -5.94 6.60 -22.50
C GLU A 16 -5.56 5.29 -23.19
N GLU A 17 -4.90 4.39 -22.46
CA GLU A 17 -4.43 3.13 -22.98
C GLU A 17 -5.26 1.97 -22.42
N ILE A 18 -5.52 0.96 -23.25
CA ILE A 18 -6.23 -0.25 -22.85
C ILE A 18 -5.26 -1.18 -22.12
N TYR A 19 -5.70 -1.67 -20.96
CA TYR A 19 -5.03 -2.71 -20.19
C TYR A 19 -5.96 -3.92 -20.06
N HIS A 20 -5.39 -5.10 -20.18
CA HIS A 20 -6.00 -6.39 -19.86
C HIS A 20 -5.82 -6.67 -18.37
N CYS A 21 -6.91 -7.00 -17.69
CA CYS A 21 -6.95 -7.17 -16.24
C CYS A 21 -7.15 -8.63 -15.86
N TYR A 22 -6.32 -9.05 -14.92
CA TYR A 22 -6.38 -10.35 -14.29
C TYR A 22 -6.53 -10.15 -12.79
N THR A 23 -7.54 -10.74 -12.17
CA THR A 23 -7.67 -10.75 -10.73
C THR A 23 -6.85 -11.91 -10.18
N ILE A 24 -5.92 -11.59 -9.28
CA ILE A 24 -5.22 -12.53 -8.42
C ILE A 24 -6.13 -12.72 -7.19
N GLU A 25 -6.92 -13.78 -7.23
CA GLU A 25 -7.80 -14.19 -6.15
C GLU A 25 -6.96 -14.88 -5.06
N MET A 26 -7.11 -14.44 -3.82
CA MET A 26 -6.37 -14.99 -2.68
C MET A 26 -7.33 -15.57 -1.65
N GLN A 27 -7.29 -16.89 -1.49
CA GLN A 27 -8.09 -17.61 -0.52
C GLN A 27 -7.23 -18.04 0.67
N GLN A 28 -7.52 -17.48 1.84
CA GLN A 28 -6.88 -17.88 3.08
C GLN A 28 -7.42 -19.24 3.54
N ASN A 29 -6.51 -20.18 3.79
CA ASN A 29 -6.84 -21.50 4.32
C ASN A 29 -6.41 -21.64 5.79
N PHE A 30 -6.52 -20.55 6.55
CA PHE A 30 -6.24 -20.47 7.99
C PHE A 30 -7.10 -19.39 8.64
N ASP A 31 -7.33 -19.50 9.95
CA ASP A 31 -8.10 -18.51 10.70
C ASP A 31 -7.26 -17.27 11.04
N ASP A 32 -7.72 -16.10 10.60
CA ASP A 32 -7.13 -14.80 10.94
C ASP A 32 -8.24 -13.73 10.99
N ASP A 33 -8.02 -12.68 11.76
CA ASP A 33 -8.96 -11.57 11.92
C ASP A 33 -9.07 -10.70 10.64
N VAL A 34 -8.13 -10.87 9.70
CA VAL A 34 -7.95 -10.01 8.53
C VAL A 34 -7.97 -10.85 7.27
N SER A 35 -8.98 -10.63 6.43
CA SER A 35 -9.08 -11.27 5.12
C SER A 35 -8.15 -10.61 4.09
N PHE A 36 -7.57 -11.41 3.19
CA PHE A 36 -6.87 -10.84 2.03
C PHE A 36 -7.85 -10.24 1.03
N GLU A 37 -7.50 -9.06 0.52
CA GLU A 37 -8.18 -8.44 -0.62
C GLU A 37 -7.49 -8.86 -1.91
N ASN A 38 -8.28 -9.15 -2.94
CA ASN A 38 -7.73 -9.53 -4.23
C ASN A 38 -6.94 -8.39 -4.87
N ILE A 39 -6.02 -8.74 -5.77
CA ILE A 39 -5.18 -7.77 -6.50
C ILE A 39 -5.50 -7.87 -7.99
N ILE A 40 -5.66 -6.74 -8.66
CA ILE A 40 -5.78 -6.68 -10.12
C ILE A 40 -4.38 -6.50 -10.71
N LEU A 41 -3.96 -7.43 -11.55
CA LEU A 41 -2.83 -7.31 -12.46
C LEU A 41 -3.33 -6.75 -13.80
N ALA A 42 -2.99 -5.50 -14.10
CA ALA A 42 -3.29 -4.85 -15.36
C ALA A 42 -2.05 -4.83 -16.27
N VAL A 43 -2.17 -5.35 -17.49
CA VAL A 43 -1.06 -5.48 -18.46
C VAL A 43 -1.47 -4.99 -19.85
N LYS A 44 -0.53 -4.45 -20.63
CA LYS A 44 -0.83 -3.92 -21.98
C LYS A 44 -1.17 -4.99 -23.02
N ARG A 45 -0.83 -6.26 -22.75
CA ARG A 45 -1.05 -7.38 -23.66
C ARG A 45 -1.85 -8.45 -22.95
N ASN A 46 -2.78 -9.06 -23.66
CA ASN A 46 -3.45 -10.26 -23.20
C ASN A 46 -2.40 -11.39 -23.07
N LEU A 47 -2.32 -11.98 -21.87
CA LEU A 47 -1.41 -13.06 -21.51
C LEU A 47 -1.91 -14.45 -21.95
N GLY A 48 -3.13 -14.53 -22.50
CA GLY A 48 -3.75 -15.76 -22.96
C GLY A 48 -4.36 -16.60 -21.83
N ASN A 49 -5.04 -17.69 -22.22
CA ASN A 49 -5.77 -18.56 -21.29
C ASN A 49 -4.83 -19.41 -20.42
N ASP A 50 -3.60 -19.68 -20.87
CA ASP A 50 -2.61 -20.43 -20.07
C ASP A 50 -2.26 -19.70 -18.77
N PHE A 51 -2.47 -18.38 -18.71
CA PHE A 51 -2.25 -17.56 -17.53
C PHE A 51 -3.46 -17.56 -16.56
N THR A 52 -4.66 -17.94 -17.02
CA THR A 52 -5.92 -17.86 -16.25
C THR A 52 -6.32 -19.16 -15.55
N HIS A 53 -5.45 -20.17 -15.58
CA HIS A 53 -5.65 -21.48 -14.96
C HIS A 53 -4.50 -21.81 -14.00
N LEU A 54 -3.86 -20.77 -13.46
CA LEU A 54 -2.80 -20.90 -12.48
C LEU A 54 -3.43 -20.99 -11.09
N ASP A 55 -3.60 -22.23 -10.63
CA ASP A 55 -4.03 -22.56 -9.28
C ASP A 55 -2.84 -23.14 -8.50
N PHE A 56 -2.38 -22.43 -7.48
CA PHE A 56 -1.28 -22.88 -6.61
C PHE A 56 -1.39 -22.33 -5.20
N ASP A 57 -0.78 -23.02 -4.25
CA ASP A 57 -0.72 -22.59 -2.86
C ASP A 57 0.58 -21.84 -2.54
N LEU A 58 0.44 -20.70 -1.87
CA LEU A 58 1.55 -19.99 -1.21
C LEU A 58 1.57 -20.34 0.28
N PHE A 59 2.70 -20.84 0.77
CA PHE A 59 2.88 -21.14 2.18
C PHE A 59 3.46 -19.93 2.92
N VAL A 60 2.70 -19.44 3.90
CA VAL A 60 3.09 -18.37 4.83
C VAL A 60 3.21 -18.94 6.25
N SER A 61 3.74 -18.16 7.19
CA SER A 61 3.96 -18.61 8.58
C SER A 61 2.69 -19.08 9.29
N LYS A 62 1.52 -18.56 8.88
CA LYS A 62 0.21 -18.89 9.47
C LYS A 62 -0.51 -20.06 8.78
N GLY A 63 -0.06 -20.51 7.60
CA GLY A 63 -0.75 -21.54 6.83
C GLY A 63 -0.57 -21.35 5.33
N SER A 64 -1.46 -21.96 4.54
CA SER A 64 -1.47 -21.83 3.07
C SER A 64 -2.47 -20.78 2.59
N VAL A 65 -2.15 -20.16 1.46
CA VAL A 65 -3.00 -19.23 0.73
C VAL A 65 -3.17 -19.77 -0.68
N GLY A 66 -4.40 -20.12 -1.04
CA GLY A 66 -4.72 -20.52 -2.40
C GLY A 66 -4.72 -19.30 -3.32
N ILE A 67 -3.98 -19.39 -4.42
CA ILE A 67 -3.90 -18.36 -5.46
C ILE A 67 -4.59 -18.89 -6.70
N ASN A 68 -5.54 -18.12 -7.21
CA ASN A 68 -6.17 -18.35 -8.51
C ASN A 68 -6.10 -17.05 -9.33
N ILE A 69 -5.76 -17.14 -10.61
CA ILE A 69 -5.66 -15.98 -11.49
C ILE A 69 -6.75 -16.03 -12.55
N VAL A 70 -7.63 -15.03 -12.59
CA VAL A 70 -8.79 -15.01 -13.49
C VAL A 70 -8.76 -13.77 -14.37
N TYR A 71 -8.97 -13.92 -15.68
CA TYR A 71 -9.16 -12.75 -16.55
C TYR A 71 -10.52 -12.11 -16.32
N VAL A 72 -10.54 -10.81 -16.02
CA VAL A 72 -11.76 -10.06 -15.67
C VAL A 72 -12.14 -8.99 -16.68
N GLY A 73 -11.38 -8.84 -17.76
CA GLY A 73 -11.69 -7.93 -18.87
C GLY A 73 -10.62 -6.87 -19.08
N THR A 74 -11.04 -5.69 -19.53
CA THR A 74 -10.14 -4.58 -19.86
C THR A 74 -10.52 -3.29 -19.14
N ILE A 75 -9.53 -2.47 -18.82
CA ILE A 75 -9.72 -1.08 -18.36
C ILE A 75 -9.02 -0.11 -19.29
N LEU A 76 -9.55 1.10 -19.33
CA LEU A 76 -8.94 2.24 -20.01
C LEU A 76 -8.30 3.12 -18.95
N LEU A 77 -6.99 3.35 -19.04
CA LEU A 77 -6.24 4.13 -18.05
C LEU A 77 -5.64 5.37 -18.68
N SER A 78 -5.87 6.51 -18.04
CA SER A 78 -5.21 7.76 -18.40
C SER A 78 -3.74 7.76 -17.98
N PRO A 79 -2.87 8.57 -18.62
CA PRO A 79 -1.47 8.71 -18.20
C PRO A 79 -1.32 9.12 -16.73
N GLU A 80 -2.26 9.92 -16.22
CA GLU A 80 -2.29 10.33 -14.81
C GLU A 80 -2.59 9.13 -13.89
N GLN A 81 -3.60 8.32 -14.20
CA GLN A 81 -3.91 7.11 -13.43
C GLN A 81 -2.75 6.12 -13.44
N VAL A 82 -2.09 5.93 -14.58
CA VAL A 82 -0.88 5.10 -14.70
C VAL A 82 0.24 5.64 -13.81
N SER A 83 0.46 6.95 -13.82
CA SER A 83 1.50 7.61 -13.01
C SER A 83 1.25 7.47 -11.51
N VAL A 84 0.04 7.78 -11.05
CA VAL A 84 -0.32 7.68 -9.62
C VAL A 84 -0.27 6.22 -9.15
N THR A 85 -0.79 5.28 -9.94
CA THR A 85 -0.71 3.84 -9.64
C THR A 85 0.73 3.36 -9.56
N THR A 86 1.57 3.77 -10.50
CA THR A 86 3.00 3.39 -10.51
C THR A 86 3.70 3.86 -9.24
N LYS A 87 3.43 5.11 -8.82
CA LYS A 87 3.98 5.65 -7.56
C LYS A 87 3.47 4.87 -6.35
N PHE A 88 2.18 4.56 -6.28
CA PHE A 88 1.58 3.74 -5.24
C PHE A 88 2.27 2.37 -5.15
N GLN A 89 2.34 1.64 -6.27
CA GLN A 89 2.92 0.31 -6.33
C GLN A 89 4.38 0.30 -5.90
N LEU A 90 5.20 1.23 -6.41
CA LEU A 90 6.61 1.33 -6.05
C LEU A 90 6.78 1.65 -4.56
N THR A 91 5.93 2.50 -4.00
CA THR A 91 5.97 2.86 -2.57
C THR A 91 5.66 1.65 -1.70
N VAL A 92 4.58 0.93 -1.99
CA VAL A 92 4.18 -0.27 -1.25
C VAL A 92 5.24 -1.36 -1.36
N LEU A 93 5.73 -1.66 -2.57
CA LEU A 93 6.74 -2.71 -2.78
C LEU A 93 8.05 -2.37 -2.07
N ARG A 94 8.52 -1.13 -2.14
CA ARG A 94 9.73 -0.72 -1.40
C ARG A 94 9.54 -0.80 0.10
N LEU A 95 8.37 -0.38 0.60
CA LEU A 95 8.07 -0.47 2.02
C LEU A 95 8.07 -1.93 2.51
N LEU A 96 7.53 -2.85 1.70
CA LEU A 96 7.51 -4.28 2.01
C LEU A 96 8.89 -4.95 1.92
N ILE A 97 9.72 -4.57 0.94
CA ILE A 97 11.05 -5.15 0.69
C ILE A 97 12.12 -4.56 1.62
N ASP A 98 12.22 -3.23 1.68
CA ASP A 98 13.28 -2.54 2.41
C ASP A 98 12.98 -2.44 3.92
N GLN A 99 11.69 -2.49 4.30
CA GLN A 99 11.18 -2.40 5.68
C GLN A 99 11.65 -1.14 6.45
N LYS A 100 12.17 -0.14 5.74
CA LYS A 100 12.69 1.12 6.26
C LYS A 100 12.09 2.29 5.50
N TRP A 101 11.42 3.19 6.21
CA TRP A 101 10.76 4.33 5.57
C TRP A 101 11.76 5.33 4.95
N ASN A 102 12.90 5.55 5.60
CA ASN A 102 13.88 6.54 5.13
C ASN A 102 14.45 6.18 3.74
N SER A 103 14.64 4.89 3.45
CA SER A 103 15.07 4.47 2.10
C SER A 103 13.95 4.62 1.07
N VAL A 104 12.69 4.46 1.48
CA VAL A 104 11.51 4.63 0.61
C VAL A 104 11.34 6.11 0.23
N ALA A 105 11.44 7.03 1.20
CA ALA A 105 11.34 8.47 0.97
C ALA A 105 12.41 8.97 0.01
N ASP A 106 13.69 8.67 0.28
CA ASP A 106 14.81 9.05 -0.58
C ASP A 106 14.66 8.50 -2.01
N ALA A 107 14.13 7.28 -2.13
CA ALA A 107 13.98 6.63 -3.42
C ALA A 107 12.74 7.13 -4.17
N LEU A 108 11.71 7.63 -3.48
CA LEU A 108 10.55 8.30 -4.06
C LEU A 108 10.92 9.69 -4.57
N ASP A 109 11.72 10.45 -3.83
CA ASP A 109 12.24 11.76 -4.23
C ASP A 109 13.15 11.66 -5.46
N LYS A 110 14.04 10.66 -5.49
CA LYS A 110 14.86 10.36 -6.68
C LYS A 110 14.02 9.91 -7.89
N HIS A 111 12.85 9.32 -7.65
CA HIS A 111 11.95 8.93 -8.74
C HIS A 111 11.18 10.13 -9.29
N GLN A 112 10.87 11.14 -8.46
CA GLN A 112 10.33 12.41 -8.94
C GLN A 112 11.34 13.21 -9.78
N GLN A 113 12.64 13.03 -9.54
CA GLN A 113 13.71 13.74 -10.25
C GLN A 113 14.18 13.05 -11.55
N ASN A 114 13.98 11.74 -11.69
CA ASN A 114 14.33 11.00 -12.91
C ASN A 114 13.08 10.67 -13.72
N ASP A 115 12.81 11.47 -14.74
CA ASP A 115 11.71 11.33 -15.74
C ASP A 115 11.74 10.01 -16.55
N THR A 116 12.67 9.11 -16.25
CA THR A 116 12.74 7.78 -16.86
C THR A 116 12.03 6.79 -15.96
N VAL A 117 10.70 6.87 -15.94
CA VAL A 117 9.87 5.80 -15.39
C VAL A 117 10.25 4.52 -16.14
N PRO A 118 10.77 3.45 -15.48
CA PRO A 118 10.92 2.18 -16.16
C PRO A 118 9.56 1.84 -16.73
N ARG A 119 9.47 1.56 -18.03
CA ARG A 119 8.22 1.28 -18.74
C ARG A 119 7.61 -0.01 -18.16
N ILE A 120 6.97 0.10 -16.99
CA ILE A 120 6.41 -1.05 -16.29
C ILE A 120 5.35 -1.61 -17.23
N SER A 121 5.56 -2.85 -17.65
CA SER A 121 4.65 -3.51 -18.59
C SER A 121 3.37 -3.99 -17.90
N TYR A 122 3.27 -3.79 -16.59
CA TYR A 122 2.19 -4.20 -15.71
C TYR A 122 1.92 -3.17 -14.61
N LEU A 123 0.71 -3.20 -14.03
CA LEU A 123 0.31 -2.45 -12.85
C LEU A 123 -0.38 -3.41 -11.89
N LEU A 124 -0.07 -3.31 -10.60
CA LEU A 124 -0.75 -4.00 -9.51
C LEU A 124 -1.67 -3.01 -8.82
N LEU A 125 -2.96 -3.30 -8.86
CA LEU A 125 -4.03 -2.42 -8.42
C LEU A 125 -4.81 -3.09 -7.29
N PRO A 126 -5.10 -2.41 -6.18
CA PRO A 126 -6.03 -2.93 -5.17
C PRO A 126 -7.42 -3.14 -5.81
N SER A 127 -7.99 -4.33 -5.61
CA SER A 127 -9.34 -4.65 -6.06
C SER A 127 -10.35 -4.29 -4.98
N THR A 128 -11.53 -3.79 -5.34
CA THR A 128 -12.69 -3.96 -4.46
C THR A 128 -13.25 -5.37 -4.63
N ASN A 129 -13.75 -5.99 -3.55
CA ASN A 129 -14.36 -7.32 -3.60
C ASN A 129 -15.76 -7.33 -4.28
N ALA A 130 -16.05 -6.36 -5.14
CA ALA A 130 -17.34 -6.21 -5.79
C ALA A 130 -17.28 -6.79 -7.20
N ASP A 131 -18.01 -7.91 -7.39
CA ASP A 131 -18.37 -8.56 -8.66
C ASP A 131 -17.22 -9.05 -9.57
N ARG A 132 -17.16 -10.36 -9.82
CA ARG A 132 -16.06 -11.03 -10.56
C ARG A 132 -16.03 -10.75 -12.07
N LYS A 133 -16.96 -9.92 -12.57
CA LYS A 133 -17.20 -9.74 -14.02
C LYS A 133 -16.58 -8.47 -14.58
N SER A 134 -16.05 -7.60 -13.74
CA SER A 134 -15.35 -6.40 -14.18
C SER A 134 -14.20 -6.04 -13.24
N PRO A 135 -13.12 -5.46 -13.77
CA PRO A 135 -12.01 -4.96 -12.95
C PRO A 135 -12.46 -3.69 -12.21
N ILE A 136 -12.84 -3.84 -10.94
CA ILE A 136 -13.17 -2.70 -10.08
C ILE A 136 -11.96 -2.34 -9.21
N VAL A 137 -11.31 -1.23 -9.57
CA VAL A 137 -10.12 -0.72 -8.90
C VAL A 137 -10.51 0.15 -7.71
N HIS A 138 -9.87 -0.07 -6.55
CA HIS A 138 -10.06 0.74 -5.35
C HIS A 138 -9.25 2.07 -5.44
N TRP A 139 -9.71 3.01 -6.27
CA TRP A 139 -8.99 4.26 -6.53
C TRP A 139 -8.69 5.10 -5.29
N ASP A 140 -9.58 5.11 -4.30
CA ASP A 140 -9.37 5.85 -3.04
C ASP A 140 -8.16 5.35 -2.25
N CYS A 141 -7.82 4.05 -2.36
CA CYS A 141 -6.64 3.47 -1.71
C CYS A 141 -5.36 4.00 -2.38
N ILE A 142 -5.40 4.08 -3.71
CA ILE A 142 -4.29 4.55 -4.54
C ILE A 142 -4.02 6.04 -4.28
N THR A 143 -5.06 6.86 -4.23
CA THR A 143 -4.95 8.32 -4.04
C THR A 143 -4.63 8.70 -2.59
N SER A 144 -5.03 7.90 -1.59
CA SER A 144 -4.73 8.18 -0.17
C SER A 144 -3.23 8.21 0.14
N LEU A 145 -2.42 7.39 -0.54
CA LEU A 145 -0.96 7.41 -0.40
C LEU A 145 -0.31 8.68 -0.97
N SER A 146 -0.92 9.30 -1.98
CA SER A 146 -0.42 10.56 -2.54
C SER A 146 -0.63 11.75 -1.60
N THR A 147 -1.57 11.64 -0.66
CA THR A 147 -1.84 12.73 0.28
C THR A 147 -1.05 12.62 1.57
N LEU A 148 -0.64 11.42 2.05
CA LEU A 148 0.09 11.12 3.33
C LEU A 148 -0.51 11.73 4.61
N ASN A 149 -1.29 12.80 4.49
CA ASN A 149 -2.34 13.29 5.34
C ASN A 149 -3.57 12.44 5.05
N CYS A 150 -3.54 11.20 5.54
CA CYS A 150 -4.77 10.54 5.90
C CYS A 150 -5.47 11.46 6.91
N HIS A 151 -6.38 12.32 6.42
CA HIS A 151 -7.39 12.92 7.25
C HIS A 151 -8.24 11.75 7.73
N TRP A 152 -7.83 11.13 8.85
CA TRP A 152 -8.59 10.13 9.57
C TRP A 152 -9.78 10.79 10.25
N SER A 153 -10.64 11.40 9.43
CA SER A 153 -11.79 12.17 9.89
C SER A 153 -12.99 11.28 10.19
N HIS A 154 -12.97 10.01 9.75
CA HIS A 154 -14.12 9.13 9.91
C HIS A 154 -13.69 7.76 10.43
N CYS A 155 -13.94 7.56 11.73
CA CYS A 155 -14.10 6.23 12.26
C CYS A 155 -15.35 5.61 11.63
N PRO A 156 -15.27 4.40 11.03
CA PRO A 156 -16.45 3.75 10.45
C PRO A 156 -17.53 3.44 11.50
N GLU A 157 -17.14 3.30 12.77
CA GLU A 157 -18.07 3.17 13.90
C GLU A 157 -18.33 4.52 14.56
N LYS A 158 -19.54 5.06 14.38
CA LYS A 158 -19.98 6.33 15.00
C LYS A 158 -19.91 6.35 16.54
N SER A 159 -19.66 5.22 17.21
CA SER A 159 -19.59 5.06 18.67
C SER A 159 -18.20 4.65 19.20
N CYS A 160 -17.15 4.71 18.39
CA CYS A 160 -15.84 4.21 18.82
C CYS A 160 -15.21 5.17 19.85
N LEU A 161 -15.29 4.82 21.13
CA LEU A 161 -14.76 5.61 22.26
C LEU A 161 -13.26 5.36 22.53
N ASN A 162 -12.63 4.50 21.73
CA ASN A 162 -11.28 4.00 21.98
C ASN A 162 -10.26 4.73 21.11
N TYR A 163 -9.64 5.78 21.66
CA TYR A 163 -8.62 6.58 20.98
C TYR A 163 -7.21 6.32 21.53
N VAL A 164 -6.22 6.48 20.66
CA VAL A 164 -4.79 6.48 20.99
C VAL A 164 -4.27 7.89 20.77
N HIS A 165 -3.61 8.42 21.81
CA HIS A 165 -2.92 9.69 21.74
C HIS A 165 -1.49 9.45 21.28
N SER A 166 -1.16 9.86 20.06
CA SER A 166 0.23 10.04 19.62
C SER A 166 0.68 11.47 19.93
N ASN A 167 1.98 11.75 19.75
CA ASN A 167 2.53 13.09 19.98
C ASN A 167 1.88 14.16 19.07
N ASP A 168 1.47 13.77 17.86
CA ASP A 168 1.01 14.73 16.84
C ASP A 168 -0.50 14.70 16.64
N LYS A 169 -1.15 13.55 16.90
CA LYS A 169 -2.56 13.31 16.55
C LYS A 169 -3.24 12.33 17.53
N VAL A 170 -4.54 12.50 17.68
CA VAL A 170 -5.43 11.53 18.32
C VAL A 170 -6.05 10.65 17.24
N ILE A 171 -5.95 9.33 17.40
CA ILE A 171 -6.29 8.36 16.34
C ILE A 171 -7.21 7.29 16.93
N CYS A 172 -8.28 6.91 16.21
CA CYS A 172 -9.13 5.80 16.64
C CYS A 172 -8.35 4.47 16.61
N ARG A 173 -8.49 3.64 17.65
CA ARG A 173 -7.95 2.27 17.67
C ARG A 173 -8.44 1.44 16.48
N CYS A 174 -9.69 1.64 16.08
CA CYS A 174 -10.30 0.98 14.92
C CYS A 174 -9.52 1.22 13.61
N THR A 175 -9.01 2.43 13.42
CA THR A 175 -8.24 2.83 12.23
C THR A 175 -6.79 2.38 12.32
N LEU A 176 -6.26 2.27 13.54
CA LEU A 176 -4.93 1.75 13.79
C LEU A 176 -4.88 0.22 13.72
N LYS A 177 -5.95 -0.51 14.05
CA LYS A 177 -5.99 -1.98 13.94
C LYS A 177 -5.75 -2.35 12.46
N SER A 178 -4.84 -3.29 12.22
CA SER A 178 -4.47 -3.73 10.88
C SER A 178 -3.85 -2.65 9.99
N SER A 179 -3.36 -1.56 10.58
CA SER A 179 -2.59 -0.54 9.89
C SER A 179 -1.09 -0.83 9.93
N VAL A 180 -0.37 -0.19 9.00
CA VAL A 180 1.08 -0.16 8.98
C VAL A 180 1.53 1.19 9.53
N VAL A 181 2.43 1.18 10.51
CA VAL A 181 2.96 2.38 11.16
C VAL A 181 4.48 2.44 11.03
N VAL A 182 5.00 3.65 10.88
CA VAL A 182 6.44 3.92 10.91
C VAL A 182 6.78 4.51 12.26
N THR A 183 7.79 3.96 12.92
CA THR A 183 8.25 4.52 14.20
C THR A 183 9.39 5.53 13.98
N PRO A 184 9.22 6.80 14.39
CA PRO A 184 10.22 7.85 14.12
C PRO A 184 11.61 7.57 14.68
N HIS A 185 11.69 6.89 15.83
CA HIS A 185 12.95 6.69 16.56
C HIS A 185 13.93 5.70 15.90
N ASN A 186 13.49 4.89 14.94
CA ASN A 186 14.35 3.95 14.21
C ASN A 186 14.04 3.85 12.71
N GLY A 187 12.98 4.51 12.23
CA GLY A 187 12.53 4.46 10.83
C GLY A 187 11.99 3.10 10.39
N CYS A 188 11.78 2.17 11.33
CA CYS A 188 11.26 0.83 11.05
C CYS A 188 9.74 0.87 10.86
N VAL A 189 9.28 -0.11 10.08
CA VAL A 189 7.87 -0.30 9.73
C VAL A 189 7.30 -1.46 10.54
N TYR A 190 6.12 -1.27 11.13
CA TYR A 190 5.43 -2.27 11.95
C TYR A 190 3.97 -2.42 11.53
N CYS A 191 3.43 -3.62 11.64
CA CYS A 191 1.99 -3.87 11.54
C CYS A 191 1.36 -3.87 12.93
N VAL A 192 0.28 -3.11 13.11
CA VAL A 192 -0.47 -3.09 14.37
C VAL A 192 -1.41 -4.29 14.43
N SER A 193 -1.01 -5.34 15.16
CA SER A 193 -1.81 -6.56 15.32
C SER A 193 -2.92 -6.44 16.37
N GLY A 194 -2.82 -5.47 17.29
CA GLY A 194 -3.80 -5.29 18.35
C GLY A 194 -3.36 -4.26 19.39
N PHE A 195 -4.15 -4.13 20.45
CA PHE A 195 -3.89 -3.23 21.57
C PHE A 195 -3.88 -4.01 22.87
N LEU A 196 -2.94 -3.67 23.74
CA LEU A 196 -2.88 -4.22 25.09
C LEU A 196 -3.60 -3.25 26.03
N ASP A 197 -4.70 -3.69 26.62
CA ASP A 197 -5.46 -2.87 27.56
C ASP A 197 -4.70 -2.70 28.88
N GLY A 198 -4.80 -1.50 29.47
CA GLY A 198 -4.10 -1.16 30.70
C GLY A 198 -2.61 -0.85 30.53
N LEU A 199 -2.05 -0.93 29.32
CA LEU A 199 -0.69 -0.46 29.02
C LEU A 199 -0.75 0.92 28.35
N ASP A 200 -0.04 1.88 28.95
CA ASP A 200 0.21 3.19 28.38
C ASP A 200 1.70 3.53 28.42
N GLY A 201 2.07 4.72 27.92
CA GLY A 201 3.46 5.16 27.90
C GLY A 201 4.09 5.36 29.31
N ASN A 202 3.30 5.34 30.37
CA ASN A 202 3.77 5.43 31.76
C ASN A 202 4.04 4.06 32.37
N TYR A 203 3.69 2.97 31.68
CA TYR A 203 3.96 1.61 32.14
C TYR A 203 5.47 1.31 32.15
N VAL A 204 5.91 0.52 33.13
CA VAL A 204 7.32 0.15 33.31
C VAL A 204 7.70 -0.91 32.27
N MET A 205 8.71 -0.59 31.46
CA MET A 205 9.30 -1.52 30.52
C MET A 205 10.12 -2.56 31.28
N GLN A 206 9.80 -3.84 31.09
CA GLN A 206 10.60 -4.93 31.65
C GLN A 206 11.90 -5.10 30.85
N SER A 207 12.88 -4.26 31.14
CA SER A 207 14.25 -4.36 30.63
C SER A 207 15.14 -5.08 31.65
N LYS A 208 16.07 -5.92 31.15
CA LYS A 208 17.02 -6.67 31.98
C LYS A 208 18.00 -5.81 32.79
N ARG A 209 18.06 -4.50 32.52
CA ARG A 209 19.08 -3.62 33.11
C ARG A 209 18.51 -2.55 34.03
N GLU A 210 17.35 -1.98 33.74
CA GLU A 210 16.69 -0.94 34.57
C GLU A 210 15.18 -0.90 34.33
N ALA A 211 14.41 -0.55 35.36
CA ALA A 211 12.97 -0.32 35.28
C ALA A 211 12.68 1.13 34.85
N LEU A 212 12.60 1.36 33.54
CA LEU A 212 12.25 2.67 32.94
C LEU A 212 10.82 2.63 32.39
N ARG A 213 10.09 3.74 32.46
CA ARG A 213 8.79 3.83 31.78
C ARG A 213 9.00 3.91 30.26
N TYR A 214 8.03 3.43 29.48
CA TYR A 214 8.12 3.46 28.01
C TYR A 214 8.43 4.87 27.45
N LYS A 215 7.77 5.92 27.96
CA LYS A 215 8.04 7.32 27.56
C LYS A 215 9.46 7.76 27.89
N GLU A 216 9.95 7.45 29.09
CA GLU A 216 11.29 7.85 29.55
C GLU A 216 12.37 7.19 28.70
N TYR A 217 12.22 5.88 28.42
CA TYR A 217 13.14 5.14 27.57
C TYR A 217 13.29 5.77 26.18
N TYR A 218 12.18 6.10 25.51
CA TYR A 218 12.22 6.70 24.17
C TYR A 218 12.55 8.19 24.16
N GLN A 219 12.40 8.91 25.28
CA GLN A 219 12.89 10.28 25.43
C GLN A 219 14.41 10.35 25.62
N SER A 220 15.01 9.30 26.19
CA SER A 220 16.45 9.21 26.44
C SER A 220 17.29 8.77 25.24
N LYS A 221 16.66 8.50 24.09
CA LYS A 221 17.29 7.96 22.87
C LYS A 221 17.34 8.95 21.72
#